data_AF-A0A9X0F6D5-F1
#
_entry.id   AF-A0A9X0F6D5-F1
#
_cell.length_a   1.000
_cell.length_b   1.000
_cell.length_c   1.000
_cell.angle_alpha   90.00
_cell.angle_beta   90.00
_cell.angle_gamma   90.00
#
_symmetry.space_group_name_H-M   'P 1'
#
loop_
_entity.id
_entity.type
_entity.pdbx_description
1 polymer ?
#
loop_
_entity_poly.entity_id
_entity_poly.type
_entity_poly.pdbx_seq_one_letter_code
_entity_poly.pdbx_strand_id
1 'polypeptide(L)'
;MIDRKIILEAYKKGPEAVISLFEETFSKLEKRIQELEHASKKTLQIVINHLLQMVCVNLLQKVCANHPSVQPVASWATKGIRFI
;
A
#
# COMPACT_ATOMS: atom_id res chain seq x y z
N MET A 1 -2.86 -1.58 -13.27
CA MET A 1 -3.57 -0.47 -12.61
C MET A 1 -4.96 -0.97 -12.28
N ILE A 2 -5.44 -0.87 -11.04
CA ILE A 2 -6.81 -1.32 -10.69
C ILE A 2 -7.81 -0.41 -11.38
N ASP A 3 -8.81 -1.00 -12.03
CA ASP A 3 -9.87 -0.25 -12.69
C ASP A 3 -10.66 0.57 -11.66
N ARG A 4 -10.85 1.86 -11.93
CA ARG A 4 -11.63 2.77 -11.08
C ARG A 4 -13.04 2.23 -10.81
N LYS A 5 -13.64 1.52 -11.77
CA LYS A 5 -14.94 0.86 -11.65
C LYS A 5 -14.91 -0.23 -10.57
N ILE A 6 -13.85 -1.01 -10.48
CA ILE A 6 -13.70 -2.07 -9.46
C ILE A 6 -13.61 -1.45 -8.06
N ILE A 7 -12.86 -0.35 -7.92
CA ILE A 7 -12.77 0.39 -6.64
C ILE A 7 -14.14 0.94 -6.24
N LEU A 8 -14.87 1.53 -7.19
CA LEU A 8 -16.21 2.09 -6.92
C LEU A 8 -17.21 1.00 -6.52
N GLU A 9 -17.16 -0.16 -7.15
CA GLU A 9 -18.03 -1.29 -6.84
C GLU A 9 -17.71 -1.90 -5.47
N ALA A 10 -16.44 -2.00 -5.09
CA ALA A 10 -16.05 -2.41 -3.75
C ALA A 10 -16.54 -1.40 -2.70
N TYR A 11 -16.40 -0.11 -2.97
CA TYR A 11 -16.85 0.95 -2.06
C TYR A 11 -18.36 0.88 -1.80
N LYS A 12 -19.18 0.65 -2.84
CA LYS A 12 -20.63 0.46 -2.69
C LYS A 12 -21.01 -0.76 -1.85
N LYS A 13 -20.17 -1.80 -1.84
CA LYS A 13 -20.39 -3.03 -1.09
C LYS A 13 -20.02 -2.92 0.39
N GLY A 14 -19.40 -1.82 0.81
CA GLY A 14 -19.05 -1.56 2.19
C GLY A 14 -17.55 -1.75 2.49
N PRO A 15 -17.13 -1.40 3.72
CA PRO A 15 -15.73 -1.32 4.10
C PRO A 15 -15.00 -2.66 4.01
N GLU A 16 -15.66 -3.77 4.33
CA GLU A 16 -15.08 -5.12 4.25
C GLU A 16 -14.67 -5.47 2.82
N ALA A 17 -15.51 -5.14 1.82
CA ALA A 17 -15.20 -5.39 0.42
C ALA A 17 -14.03 -4.55 -0.09
N VAL A 18 -13.90 -3.32 0.42
CA VAL A 18 -12.77 -2.43 0.13
C VAL A 18 -11.48 -3.00 0.74
N ILE A 19 -11.53 -3.46 1.98
CA ILE A 19 -10.39 -4.08 2.67
C ILE A 19 -9.93 -5.33 1.92
N SER A 20 -10.85 -6.25 1.58
CA SER A 20 -10.51 -7.46 0.82
C SER A 20 -9.90 -7.16 -0.55
N LEU A 21 -10.38 -6.12 -1.26
CA LEU A 21 -9.78 -5.69 -2.53
C LEU A 21 -8.33 -5.21 -2.34
N PHE A 22 -8.06 -4.47 -1.26
CA PHE A 22 -6.71 -4.04 -0.92
C PHE A 22 -5.82 -5.23 -0.55
N GLU A 23 -6.29 -6.14 0.30
CA GLU A 23 -5.53 -7.35 0.70
C GLU A 23 -5.15 -8.20 -0.53
N GLU A 24 -6.10 -8.47 -1.43
CA GLU A 24 -5.84 -9.23 -2.65
C GLU A 24 -4.83 -8.52 -3.56
N THR A 25 -4.94 -7.19 -3.67
CA THR A 25 -4.01 -6.38 -4.45
C THR A 25 -2.60 -6.42 -3.87
N PHE A 26 -2.47 -6.22 -2.56
CA PHE A 26 -1.19 -6.22 -1.88
C PHE A 26 -0.54 -7.61 -1.93
N SER A 27 -1.31 -8.68 -1.79
CA SER A 27 -0.80 -10.06 -1.92
C SER A 27 -0.25 -10.35 -3.32
N LYS A 28 -0.94 -9.90 -4.39
CA LYS A 28 -0.44 -10.03 -5.76
C LYS A 28 0.83 -9.20 -5.98
N LEU A 29 0.90 -8.02 -5.38
CA LEU A 29 2.06 -7.15 -5.46
C LEU A 29 3.27 -7.79 -4.75
N GLU A 30 3.07 -8.30 -3.53
CA GLU A 30 4.09 -9.01 -2.75
C GLU A 30 4.67 -10.20 -3.52
N LYS A 31 3.82 -11.04 -4.14
CA LYS A 31 4.29 -12.17 -4.96
C LYS A 31 5.17 -11.72 -6.12
N ARG A 32 4.75 -10.69 -6.87
CA ARG A 32 5.56 -10.16 -7.98
C ARG A 32 6.87 -9.56 -7.51
N ILE A 33 6.90 -8.98 -6.31
CA ILE A 33 8.13 -8.48 -5.70
C ILE A 33 9.04 -9.65 -5.34
N GLN A 34 8.53 -10.71 -4.70
CA GLN A 34 9.31 -11.91 -4.41
C GLN A 34 9.87 -12.57 -5.68
N GLU A 35 9.09 -12.62 -6.76
CA GLU A 35 9.55 -13.09 -8.07
C GLU A 35 10.67 -12.22 -8.63
N LEU A 36 10.52 -10.89 -8.55
CA LEU A 36 11.55 -9.93 -8.97
C LEU A 36 12.79 -9.97 -8.07
N GLU A 37 12.63 -10.19 -6.78
CA GLU A 37 13.71 -10.37 -5.79
C GLU A 37 14.49 -11.65 -6.06
N HIS A 38 13.81 -12.75 -6.38
CA HIS A 38 14.46 -14.00 -6.77
C HIS A 38 15.21 -13.85 -8.11
N ALA A 39 14.63 -13.10 -9.06
CA ALA A 39 15.26 -12.84 -10.36
C ALA A 39 16.40 -11.81 -10.30
N SER A 40 16.48 -11.00 -9.25
CA SER A 40 17.42 -9.89 -9.12
C SER A 40 18.45 -10.10 -8.01
N LYS A 41 19.69 -9.66 -8.24
CA LYS A 41 20.66 -9.44 -7.15
C LYS A 41 20.08 -8.46 -6.11
N LYS A 42 20.43 -8.65 -4.82
CA LYS A 42 19.98 -7.93 -3.59
C LYS A 42 19.71 -6.41 -3.71
N THR A 43 20.29 -5.72 -4.69
CA THR A 43 20.13 -4.27 -4.88
C THR A 43 18.73 -3.85 -5.32
N LEU A 44 18.04 -4.56 -6.23
CA LEU A 44 16.67 -4.16 -6.62
C LEU A 44 15.64 -4.43 -5.52
N GLN A 45 15.89 -5.39 -4.64
CA GLN A 45 15.06 -5.68 -3.47
C GLN A 45 14.93 -4.47 -2.53
N ILE A 46 16.07 -3.82 -2.25
CA ILE A 46 16.10 -2.59 -1.42
C ILE A 46 15.34 -1.47 -2.12
N VAL A 47 15.52 -1.31 -3.44
CA VAL A 47 14.85 -0.25 -4.21
C VAL A 47 13.34 -0.46 -4.25
N ILE A 48 12.86 -1.69 -4.48
CA ILE A 48 11.43 -1.99 -4.55
C ILE A 48 10.76 -1.79 -3.20
N ASN A 49 11.36 -2.31 -2.11
CA ASN A 49 10.81 -2.11 -0.77
C ASN A 49 10.79 -0.64 -0.36
N HIS A 50 11.83 0.12 -0.70
CA HIS A 50 11.87 1.56 -0.46
C HIS A 50 10.78 2.32 -1.25
N LEU A 51 10.58 1.98 -2.53
CA LEU A 51 9.54 2.59 -3.35
C LEU A 51 8.13 2.27 -2.82
N LEU A 52 7.88 1.04 -2.36
CA LEU A 52 6.62 0.69 -1.72
C LEU A 52 6.39 1.49 -0.44
N GLN A 53 7.40 1.60 0.42
CA GLN A 53 7.31 2.38 1.65
C GLN A 53 6.99 3.85 1.35
N MET A 54 7.66 4.45 0.36
CA MET A 54 7.35 5.81 -0.10
C MET A 54 5.89 5.95 -0.58
N VAL A 55 5.41 5.01 -1.40
CA VAL A 55 4.04 5.06 -1.92
C VAL A 55 3.02 4.93 -0.80
N CYS A 56 3.25 4.00 0.15
CA CYS A 56 2.38 3.82 1.32
C CYS A 56 2.36 5.05 2.22
N VAL A 57 3.52 5.65 2.53
CA VAL A 57 3.61 6.86 3.35
C VAL A 57 2.92 8.04 2.67
N ASN A 58 3.16 8.25 1.37
CA ASN A 58 2.50 9.33 0.63
C ASN A 58 0.97 9.15 0.57
N LEU A 59 0.49 7.92 0.39
CA LEU A 59 -0.95 7.62 0.44
C LEU A 59 -1.53 7.93 1.83
N LEU A 60 -0.89 7.48 2.90
CA LEU A 60 -1.33 7.73 4.26
C LEU A 60 -1.37 9.23 4.59
N GLN A 61 -0.33 9.98 4.22
CA GLN A 61 -0.29 11.44 4.39
C GLN A 61 -1.44 12.13 3.66
N LYS A 62 -1.73 11.71 2.42
CA LYS A 62 -2.80 12.29 1.60
C LYS A 62 -4.19 11.96 2.14
N VAL A 63 -4.37 10.75 2.69
CA VAL A 63 -5.62 10.37 3.38
C VAL A 63 -5.79 11.19 4.66
N CYS A 64 -4.73 11.39 5.46
CA CYS A 64 -4.78 12.22 6.67
C CYS A 64 -5.11 13.68 6.39
N ALA A 65 -4.55 14.24 5.31
CA ALA A 65 -4.84 15.62 4.90
C ALA A 65 -6.32 15.84 4.57
N ASN A 66 -7.00 14.81 4.03
CA ASN A 66 -8.41 14.88 3.67
C ASN A 66 -9.35 14.41 4.80
N HIS A 67 -8.85 13.58 5.72
CA HIS A 67 -9.61 13.00 6.83
C HIS A 67 -8.78 13.01 8.13
N PRO A 68 -8.78 14.13 8.88
CA PRO A 68 -7.97 14.27 10.09
C PRO A 68 -8.25 13.23 11.18
N SER A 69 -9.44 12.64 11.19
CA SER A 69 -9.83 11.58 12.13
C SER A 69 -8.99 10.30 12.01
N VAL A 70 -8.34 10.05 10.87
CA VAL A 70 -7.47 8.88 10.66
C VAL A 70 -6.00 9.15 11.02
N GLN A 71 -5.66 10.40 11.36
CA GLN A 71 -4.30 10.83 11.70
C GLN A 71 -3.65 10.01 12.84
N PRO A 72 -4.37 9.60 13.91
CA PRO A 72 -3.80 8.75 14.95
C PRO A 72 -3.37 7.37 14.42
N VAL A 73 -4.18 6.78 13.52
CA VAL A 73 -3.94 5.46 12.92
C VAL A 73 -2.76 5.51 11.95
N ALA A 74 -2.71 6.53 11.10
CA ALA A 74 -1.59 6.73 10.19
C ALA A 74 -0.27 7.03 10.94
N SER A 75 -0.33 7.86 11.98
CA SER A 75 0.84 8.16 12.82
C SER A 75 1.39 6.92 13.53
N TRP A 76 0.54 5.97 13.91
CA TRP A 76 0.97 4.67 14.45
C TRP A 76 1.60 3.80 13.36
N ALA A 77 0.97 3.71 12.19
CA ALA A 77 1.43 2.90 11.06
C ALA A 77 2.79 3.37 10.48
N THR A 78 3.09 4.67 10.49
CA THR A 78 4.35 5.21 9.95
C THR A 78 5.49 5.25 10.97
N LYS A 79 5.22 5.00 12.26
CA LYS A 79 6.18 5.18 13.36
C LYS A 79 7.44 4.28 13.25
N GLY A 80 7.33 3.15 12.56
CA GLY A 80 8.43 2.19 12.36
C GLY A 80 9.19 2.33 11.04
N ILE A 81 8.75 3.21 10.13
CA ILE A 81 9.34 3.34 8.79
C ILE A 81 10.50 4.33 8.86
N ARG A 82 11.74 3.82 8.90
CA ARG A 82 12.95 4.64 8.71
C ARG A 82 13.27 4.67 7.22
N PHE A 83 13.13 5.85 6.61
CA PHE A 83 13.77 6.13 5.32
C PHE A 83 15.28 6.11 5.55
N ILE A 84 15.94 5.08 5.02
CA ILE A 84 17.41 4.94 5.01
C ILE A 84 17.94 5.64 3.76
#